data_AF-A0A955NFY5-F1
#
_entry.id   AF-A0A955NFY5-F1
#
_cell.length_a   1.000
_cell.length_b   1.000
_cell.length_c   1.000
_cell.angle_alpha   90.00
_cell.angle_beta   90.00
_cell.angle_gamma   90.00
#
_symmetry.space_group_name_H-M   'P 1'
#
loop_
_entity.id
_entity.type
_entity.pdbx_description
1 polymer ?
#
loop_
_entity_poly.entity_id
_entity_poly.type
_entity_poly.pdbx_seq_one_letter_code
_entity_poly.pdbx_strand_id
1 'polypeptide(L)'
;MPNRLSLSLILVLIPTLVPALAVETTSPYLIDTTQTPRSISFENPTGGKGQGGQAASNLGVGRKGSPAKTLEPGEVVELCNVEGQGIIRHIWITTRNEPENLRGLVLRAYWDNQEHPSI
;
A
#
# COMPACT_ATOMS: atom_id res chain seq x y z
N MET A 1 -49.92 38.57 3.14
CA MET A 1 -48.93 37.57 3.60
C MET A 1 -48.40 36.84 2.38
N PRO A 2 -47.06 36.74 2.24
CA PRO A 2 -46.48 35.41 2.09
C PRO A 2 -45.33 35.21 3.09
N ASN A 3 -45.39 34.08 3.78
CA ASN A 3 -44.47 33.67 4.83
C ASN A 3 -43.08 33.40 4.24
N ARG A 4 -42.07 34.19 4.62
CA ARG A 4 -40.66 33.83 4.43
C ARG A 4 -40.27 32.79 5.47
N LEU A 5 -40.09 31.55 5.02
CA LEU A 5 -39.41 30.51 5.80
C LEU A 5 -37.90 30.82 5.80
N SER A 6 -37.38 31.26 6.95
CA SER A 6 -35.95 31.39 7.19
C SER A 6 -35.43 30.07 7.75
N LEU A 7 -34.61 29.36 6.97
CA LEU A 7 -33.91 28.15 7.43
C LEU A 7 -32.59 28.58 8.07
N SER A 8 -32.52 28.58 9.39
CA SER A 8 -31.28 28.84 10.13
C SER A 8 -30.51 27.53 10.31
N LEU A 9 -29.39 27.38 9.62
CA LEU A 9 -28.45 26.29 9.82
C LEU A 9 -27.66 26.53 11.12
N ILE A 10 -27.97 25.78 12.17
CA ILE A 10 -27.17 25.79 13.40
C ILE A 10 -26.06 24.76 13.23
N LEU A 11 -24.85 25.25 12.94
CA LEU A 11 -23.63 24.44 12.94
C LEU A 11 -23.20 24.22 14.40
N VAL A 12 -23.57 23.07 14.97
CA VAL A 12 -23.05 22.66 16.29
C VAL A 12 -21.67 22.06 16.07
N LEU A 13 -20.62 22.87 16.28
CA LEU A 13 -19.24 22.40 16.33
C LEU A 13 -19.06 21.69 17.69
N ILE A 14 -19.22 20.36 17.73
CA ILE A 14 -18.84 19.57 18.90
C ILE A 14 -17.33 19.35 18.79
N PRO A 15 -16.48 19.93 19.65
CA PRO A 15 -15.09 19.53 19.71
C PRO A 15 -15.06 18.19 20.41
N THR A 16 -15.15 17.09 19.66
CA THR A 16 -14.76 15.80 20.21
C THR A 16 -13.26 15.85 20.43
N LEU A 17 -12.87 16.18 21.66
CA LEU A 17 -11.54 15.96 22.17
C LEU A 17 -11.35 14.44 22.28
N VAL A 18 -11.15 13.79 21.14
CA VAL A 18 -10.57 12.45 21.11
C VAL A 18 -9.12 12.68 21.51
N PRO A 19 -8.67 12.26 22.70
CA PRO A 19 -7.25 12.28 22.97
C PRO A 19 -6.61 11.43 21.87
N ALA A 20 -5.71 12.01 21.10
CA ALA A 20 -4.83 11.24 20.25
C ALA A 20 -4.13 10.27 21.20
N LEU A 21 -4.53 9.00 21.17
CA LEU A 21 -3.79 7.93 21.81
C LEU A 21 -2.44 7.95 21.14
N ALA A 22 -1.46 8.59 21.79
CA ALA A 22 -0.09 8.54 21.37
C ALA A 22 0.31 7.07 21.46
N VAL A 23 0.33 6.38 20.32
CA VAL A 23 0.91 5.06 20.21
C VAL A 23 2.38 5.24 20.60
N GLU A 24 2.75 4.68 21.74
CA GLU A 24 4.11 4.71 22.25
C GLU A 24 4.99 3.86 21.31
N THR A 25 5.52 4.50 20.27
CA THR A 25 6.29 3.85 19.19
C THR A 25 7.73 3.55 19.57
N THR A 26 8.16 3.91 20.78
CA THR A 26 9.55 3.84 21.26
C THR A 26 9.95 2.48 21.83
N SER A 27 8.99 1.57 22.04
CA SER A 27 9.25 0.24 22.60
C SER A 27 9.17 -0.82 21.50
N PRO A 28 10.30 -1.27 20.90
CA PRO A 28 10.29 -2.16 19.74
C PRO A 28 9.71 -3.56 20.00
N TYR A 29 9.49 -3.91 21.27
CA TYR A 29 8.85 -5.15 21.69
C TYR A 29 7.31 -5.06 21.77
N LEU A 30 6.74 -3.85 21.74
CA LEU A 30 5.29 -3.67 21.70
C LEU A 30 4.80 -3.85 20.26
N ILE A 31 4.02 -4.91 20.04
CA ILE A 31 3.37 -5.17 18.76
C ILE A 31 2.01 -4.46 18.77
N ASP A 32 1.85 -3.48 17.90
CA ASP A 32 0.55 -2.85 17.68
C ASP A 32 -0.38 -3.82 16.93
N THR A 33 -1.33 -4.39 17.66
CA THR A 33 -2.31 -5.35 17.14
C THR A 33 -3.49 -4.68 16.44
N THR A 34 -3.61 -3.36 16.50
CA THR A 34 -4.66 -2.60 15.79
C THR A 34 -4.34 -2.47 14.30
N GLN A 35 -3.06 -2.57 13.95
CA GLN A 35 -2.60 -2.51 12.58
C GLN A 35 -2.83 -3.81 11.85
N THR A 36 -3.17 -3.69 10.57
CA THR A 36 -3.31 -4.84 9.67
C THR A 36 -2.14 -4.88 8.70
N PRO A 37 -1.03 -5.59 9.03
CA PRO A 37 0.12 -5.65 8.13
C PRO A 37 -0.20 -6.45 6.87
N ARG A 38 0.41 -6.01 5.77
CA ARG A 38 0.37 -6.63 4.45
C ARG A 38 1.78 -6.66 3.90
N SER A 39 2.09 -7.68 3.12
CA SER A 39 3.33 -7.78 2.34
C SER A 39 2.97 -8.20 0.94
N ILE A 40 3.21 -7.31 -0.02
CA ILE A 40 2.90 -7.49 -1.43
C ILE A 40 4.18 -7.82 -2.17
N SER A 41 4.11 -8.83 -3.02
CA SER A 41 5.20 -9.29 -3.88
C SER A 41 4.62 -9.97 -5.12
N PHE A 42 5.46 -10.36 -6.07
CA PHE A 42 5.00 -11.14 -7.23
C PHE A 42 4.36 -12.49 -6.86
N GLU A 43 4.61 -13.01 -5.66
CA GLU A 43 3.96 -14.24 -5.15
C GLU A 43 2.74 -13.97 -4.28
N ASN A 44 2.49 -12.71 -3.95
CA ASN A 44 1.31 -12.29 -3.23
C ASN A 44 0.85 -10.90 -3.70
N PRO A 45 0.36 -10.75 -4.95
CA PRO A 45 0.03 -9.44 -5.51
C PRO A 45 -1.06 -8.69 -4.72
N THR A 46 -1.94 -9.42 -4.04
CA THR A 46 -3.02 -8.85 -3.22
C THR A 46 -2.62 -8.60 -1.76
N GLY A 47 -1.46 -9.09 -1.32
CA GLY A 47 -1.00 -8.98 0.06
C GLY A 47 -1.81 -9.81 1.05
N GLY A 48 -2.57 -10.81 0.59
CA GLY A 48 -3.43 -11.65 1.42
C GLY A 48 -2.65 -12.41 2.50
N LYS A 49 -3.27 -12.59 3.68
CA LYS A 49 -2.64 -13.32 4.80
C LYS A 49 -2.37 -14.77 4.41
N GLY A 50 -1.12 -15.21 4.57
CA GLY A 50 -0.70 -16.59 4.26
C GLY A 50 -0.66 -16.94 2.78
N GLN A 51 -0.80 -15.96 1.88
CA GLN A 51 -0.84 -16.21 0.43
C GLN A 51 0.54 -16.19 -0.25
N GLY A 52 1.56 -15.65 0.41
CA GLY A 52 2.91 -15.62 -0.14
C GLY A 52 3.58 -16.99 -0.23
N GLY A 53 4.35 -17.20 -1.30
CA GLY A 53 5.23 -18.36 -1.47
C GLY A 53 4.51 -19.69 -1.74
N GLN A 54 3.21 -19.68 -2.02
CA GLN A 54 2.44 -20.90 -2.28
C GLN A 54 2.79 -21.59 -3.61
N ALA A 55 3.26 -20.81 -4.59
CA ALA A 55 3.64 -21.32 -5.90
C ALA A 55 4.73 -22.41 -5.77
N ALA A 56 4.57 -23.49 -6.53
CA ALA A 56 5.55 -24.56 -6.59
C ALA A 56 6.78 -24.12 -7.39
N SER A 57 7.96 -24.48 -6.89
CA SER A 57 9.21 -24.39 -7.64
C SER A 57 9.68 -25.79 -8.06
N ASN A 58 10.85 -25.87 -8.69
CA ASN A 58 11.56 -27.13 -8.90
C ASN A 58 11.89 -27.87 -7.60
N LEU A 59 11.76 -27.23 -6.43
CA LEU A 59 11.94 -27.83 -5.10
C LEU A 59 10.61 -28.26 -4.44
N GLY A 60 9.47 -28.10 -5.11
CA GLY A 60 8.14 -28.49 -4.63
C GLY A 60 7.20 -27.32 -4.29
N VAL A 61 6.01 -27.65 -3.80
CA VAL A 61 4.94 -26.69 -3.43
C VAL A 61 5.34 -25.86 -2.20
N GLY A 62 4.98 -24.58 -2.17
CA GLY A 62 5.30 -23.72 -1.03
C GLY A 62 6.76 -23.24 -0.98
N ARG A 63 7.54 -23.46 -2.06
CA ARG A 63 8.98 -23.21 -2.12
C ARG A 63 9.32 -22.06 -3.05
N LYS A 64 8.56 -20.97 -2.94
CA LYS A 64 8.86 -19.68 -3.56
C LYS A 64 9.00 -19.77 -5.09
N GLY A 65 8.01 -20.38 -5.76
CA GLY A 65 8.04 -20.69 -7.19
C GLY A 65 7.92 -19.51 -8.16
N SER A 66 7.41 -18.35 -7.71
CA SER A 66 7.17 -17.20 -8.60
C SER A 66 7.63 -15.87 -8.00
N PRO A 67 8.87 -15.80 -7.46
CA PRO A 67 9.33 -14.72 -6.59
C PRO A 67 9.48 -13.35 -7.26
N ALA A 68 9.59 -13.35 -8.58
CA ALA A 68 9.95 -12.21 -9.40
C ALA A 68 9.28 -12.35 -10.76
N LYS A 69 9.18 -11.23 -11.47
CA LYS A 69 8.72 -11.16 -12.86
C LYS A 69 9.84 -10.60 -13.73
N THR A 70 10.04 -11.21 -14.90
CA THR A 70 10.85 -10.62 -15.97
C THR A 70 10.01 -9.58 -16.69
N LEU A 71 10.56 -8.39 -16.90
CA LEU A 71 9.91 -7.31 -17.62
C LEU A 71 10.50 -7.18 -19.01
N GLU A 72 9.62 -7.10 -20.01
CA GLU A 72 10.03 -6.82 -21.38
C GLU A 72 10.25 -5.31 -21.60
N PRO A 73 11.04 -4.90 -22.61
CA PRO A 73 11.25 -3.49 -22.91
C PRO A 73 9.94 -2.72 -23.12
N GLY A 74 9.74 -1.66 -22.33
CA GLY A 74 8.53 -0.82 -22.37
C GLY A 74 7.32 -1.40 -21.63
N GLU A 75 7.42 -2.61 -21.06
CA GLU A 75 6.35 -3.19 -20.26
C GLU A 75 6.12 -2.36 -18.98
N VAL A 76 4.86 -2.12 -18.65
CA VAL A 76 4.45 -1.53 -17.38
C VAL A 76 3.74 -2.61 -16.57
N VAL A 77 4.20 -2.79 -15.32
CA VAL A 77 3.58 -3.72 -14.38
C VAL A 77 3.04 -2.98 -13.17
N GLU A 78 1.83 -3.34 -12.76
CA GLU A 78 1.28 -2.90 -11.48
C GLU A 78 1.90 -3.75 -10.35
N LEU A 79 2.68 -3.12 -9.48
CA LEU A 79 3.35 -3.82 -8.37
C LEU A 79 2.43 -4.00 -7.15
N CYS A 80 1.50 -3.07 -6.94
CA CYS A 80 0.64 -2.98 -5.77
C CYS A 80 -0.54 -2.08 -6.08
N ASN A 81 -1.76 -2.57 -5.84
CA ASN A 81 -2.99 -1.81 -5.91
C ASN A 81 -3.83 -2.13 -4.66
N VAL A 82 -3.96 -1.14 -3.79
CA VAL A 82 -4.59 -1.30 -2.47
C VAL A 82 -5.59 -0.19 -2.28
N GLU A 83 -6.82 -0.58 -1.95
CA GLU A 83 -7.87 0.35 -1.59
C GLU A 83 -7.82 0.71 -0.10
N GLY A 84 -8.23 1.94 0.21
CA GLY A 84 -8.33 2.46 1.57
C GLY A 84 -7.05 3.09 2.09
N GLN A 85 -7.10 3.49 3.37
CA GLN A 85 -6.01 4.19 4.03
C GLN A 85 -4.90 3.23 4.48
N GLY A 86 -3.65 3.69 4.41
CA GLY A 86 -2.50 2.90 4.86
C GLY A 86 -1.19 3.67 4.80
N ILE A 87 -0.11 2.98 5.19
CA ILE A 87 1.25 3.52 5.16
C ILE A 87 2.18 2.46 4.58
N ILE A 88 2.88 2.80 3.50
CA ILE A 88 4.00 2.00 3.01
C ILE A 88 5.21 2.30 3.89
N ARG A 89 5.66 1.29 4.65
CA ARG A 89 6.79 1.44 5.59
C ARG A 89 8.11 0.90 5.06
N HIS A 90 8.07 0.04 4.05
CA HIS A 90 9.26 -0.62 3.53
C HIS A 90 9.02 -1.06 2.08
N ILE A 91 9.95 -0.68 1.20
CA ILE A 91 10.04 -1.16 -0.19
C ILE A 91 11.43 -1.75 -0.36
N TRP A 92 11.50 -2.99 -0.85
CA TRP A 92 12.74 -3.62 -1.26
C TRP A 92 12.56 -4.18 -2.67
N ILE A 93 13.43 -3.75 -3.59
CA ILE A 93 13.44 -4.16 -4.99
C ILE A 93 14.90 -4.35 -5.39
N THR A 94 15.17 -5.38 -6.19
CA THR A 94 16.48 -5.62 -6.80
C THR A 94 16.30 -5.97 -8.27
N THR A 95 17.34 -5.74 -9.05
CA THR A 95 17.39 -6.06 -10.48
C THR A 95 18.80 -6.55 -10.83
N ARG A 96 18.99 -7.01 -12.08
CA ARG A 96 20.33 -7.35 -12.57
C ARG A 96 21.20 -6.10 -12.66
N ASN A 97 22.49 -6.25 -12.38
CA ASN A 97 23.47 -5.16 -12.42
C ASN A 97 23.87 -4.82 -13.86
N GLU A 98 22.90 -4.35 -14.64
CA GLU A 98 23.02 -3.98 -16.05
C GLU A 98 22.74 -2.48 -16.18
N PRO A 99 23.60 -1.70 -16.87
CA PRO A 99 23.45 -0.26 -17.02
C PRO A 99 22.07 0.19 -17.53
N GLU A 100 21.43 -0.63 -18.36
CA GLU A 100 20.12 -0.41 -18.95
C GLU A 100 19.01 -0.53 -17.89
N ASN A 101 19.09 -1.55 -17.03
CA ASN A 101 18.13 -1.75 -15.94
C ASN A 101 18.24 -0.66 -14.89
N LEU A 102 19.47 -0.31 -14.49
CA LEU A 102 19.71 0.67 -13.42
C LEU A 102 19.29 2.10 -13.79
N ARG A 103 19.20 2.41 -15.09
CA ARG A 103 18.79 3.74 -15.58
C ARG A 103 17.43 3.75 -16.25
N GLY A 104 16.93 2.61 -16.72
CA GLY A 104 15.70 2.50 -17.49
C GLY A 104 14.47 2.09 -16.68
N LEU A 105 14.65 1.46 -15.52
CA LEU A 105 13.52 1.10 -14.65
C LEU A 105 13.00 2.33 -13.92
N VAL A 106 11.70 2.59 -14.08
CA VAL A 106 11.00 3.71 -13.43
C VAL A 106 9.95 3.15 -12.48
N LEU A 107 10.04 3.53 -11.21
CA LEU A 107 8.98 3.29 -10.23
C LEU A 107 8.04 4.49 -10.23
N ARG A 108 6.73 4.23 -10.32
CA ARG A 108 5.69 5.27 -10.21
C ARG A 108 4.78 4.99 -9.03
N ALA A 109 4.39 6.02 -8.28
CA ALA A 109 3.40 5.90 -7.22
C ALA A 109 2.26 6.90 -7.39
N TYR A 110 1.03 6.41 -7.22
CA TYR A 110 -0.20 7.17 -7.37
C TYR A 110 -0.96 7.11 -6.03
N TRP A 111 -1.46 8.26 -5.58
CA TRP A 111 -2.23 8.37 -4.35
C TRP A 111 -3.64 8.88 -4.66
N ASP A 112 -4.63 8.43 -3.89
CA ASP A 112 -6.00 8.96 -3.93
C ASP A 112 -6.65 9.02 -5.33
N ASN A 113 -6.38 8.01 -6.17
CA ASN A 113 -6.91 7.87 -7.54
C ASN A 113 -6.58 9.02 -8.50
N GLN A 114 -5.51 9.76 -8.25
CA GLN A 114 -5.06 10.82 -9.16
C GLN A 114 -4.57 10.27 -10.51
N GLU A 115 -4.70 11.08 -11.57
CA GLU A 115 -4.29 10.72 -12.93
C GLU A 115 -2.75 10.72 -13.11
N HIS A 116 -2.05 11.61 -12.40
CA HIS A 116 -0.60 11.77 -12.53
C HIS A 116 0.15 11.21 -11.32
N PRO A 117 1.29 10.52 -11.50
CA PRO A 117 2.03 9.97 -10.38
C PRO A 117 2.63 11.09 -9.51
N SER A 118 2.65 10.88 -8.19
CA SER A 118 3.35 11.78 -7.24
C SER A 118 4.83 11.45 -7.09
N ILE A 119 5.21 10.21 -7.40
CA ILE A 119 6.59 9.72 -7.45
C ILE A 119 6.80 9.12 -8.83
#